data_AF-A0A929VF38-F1
#
_entry.id   AF-A0A929VF38-F1
#
_cell.length_a   1.000
_cell.length_b   1.000
_cell.length_c   1.000
_cell.angle_alpha   90.00
_cell.angle_beta   90.00
_cell.angle_gamma   90.00
#
_symmetry.space_group_name_H-M   'P 1'
#
loop_
_entity.id
_entity.type
_entity.pdbx_description
1 polymer ?
#
loop_
_entity_poly.entity_id
_entity_poly.type
_entity_poly.pdbx_seq_one_letter_code
_entity_poly.pdbx_strand_id
1 'polypeptide(L)' 'MMLDVSQVNHYLTWIAYYSVPQYYPYRFSIWQYSAKGTVDGIPSEVDLNFYAAKN' A
#
# COMPACT_ATOMS: atom_id res chain seq x y z
N MET A 1 1.13 -19.47 -3.33
CA MET A 1 1.69 -19.36 -1.97
C MET A 1 0.83 -18.40 -1.19
N MET A 2 0.32 -18.80 -0.02
CA MET A 2 -0.44 -17.90 0.86
C MET A 2 0.48 -17.41 1.96
N LEU A 3 0.53 -16.10 2.17
CA LEU A 3 1.27 -15.51 3.29
C LEU A 3 0.45 -15.67 4.57
N ASP A 4 1.06 -16.26 5.58
CA ASP A 4 0.51 -16.23 6.94
C ASP A 4 0.79 -14.84 7.55
N VAL A 5 -0.22 -13.97 7.51
CA VAL A 5 -0.13 -12.58 7.99
C VAL A 5 0.22 -12.50 9.47
N SER A 6 -0.07 -13.55 10.26
CA SER A 6 0.29 -13.60 11.68
C SER A 6 1.80 -13.53 11.91
N GLN A 7 2.62 -13.94 10.94
CA GLN A 7 4.07 -13.93 11.05
C GLN A 7 4.71 -12.56 10.79
N VAL A 8 3.94 -11.60 10.28
CA VAL A 8 4.44 -10.28 9.86
C VAL A 8 3.64 -9.12 10.45
N ASN A 9 2.59 -9.40 11.23
CA ASN A 9 1.68 -8.39 11.77
C ASN A 9 2.33 -7.47 12.83
N HIS A 10 3.50 -7.84 13.36
CA HIS A 10 4.28 -7.05 14.30
C HIS A 10 5.14 -5.98 13.61
N TYR A 11 5.26 -6.03 12.28
CA TYR A 11 5.90 -4.99 11.50
C TYR A 11 4.88 -3.97 10.98
N LEU A 12 5.39 -2.79 10.63
CA LEU A 12 4.67 -1.88 9.76
C LEU A 12 4.53 -2.53 8.39
N THR A 13 3.29 -2.78 7.97
CA THR A 13 3.01 -3.43 6.69
C THR A 13 2.69 -2.40 5.62
N TRP A 14 3.34 -2.55 4.47
CA TRP A 14 3.04 -1.80 3.25
C TRP A 14 2.43 -2.76 2.24
N ILE A 15 1.20 -2.49 1.82
CA ILE A 15 0.48 -3.29 0.84
C ILE A 15 0.37 -2.56 -0.50
N ALA A 16 0.36 -3.32 -1.60
CA ALA A 16 -0.01 -2.84 -2.93
C ALA A 16 -1.38 -3.41 -3.32
N TYR A 17 -2.33 -2.53 -3.61
CA TYR A 17 -3.67 -2.91 -4.04
C TYR A 17 -4.28 -1.81 -4.92
N TYR A 18 -4.46 -2.06 -6.21
CA TYR A 18 -4.77 -0.99 -7.17
C TYR A 18 -6.25 -0.93 -7.59
N SER A 19 -7.13 -1.72 -6.96
CA SER A 19 -8.57 -1.73 -7.24
C SER A 19 -9.37 -1.09 -6.11
N VAL A 20 -10.57 -0.58 -6.43
CA VAL A 20 -11.49 0.02 -5.45
C VAL A 20 -12.86 -0.67 -5.59
N PRO A 21 -13.49 -1.11 -4.49
CA PRO A 21 -13.05 -0.97 -3.10
C PRO A 21 -11.87 -1.89 -2.75
N GLN A 22 -11.04 -1.42 -1.82
CA GLN A 22 -9.96 -2.23 -1.25
C GLN A 22 -10.56 -3.35 -0.39
N TYR A 23 -10.00 -4.58 -0.46
CA TYR A 23 -10.47 -5.76 0.29
C TYR A 23 -9.39 -6.41 1.18
N TYR A 24 -8.24 -5.79 1.42
CA TYR A 24 -7.23 -6.38 2.32
C TYR A 24 -7.65 -6.12 3.78
N PRO A 25 -8.04 -7.18 4.52
CA PRO A 25 -8.84 -7.03 5.75
C PRO A 25 -8.00 -6.82 7.02
N TYR A 26 -6.66 -6.81 6.90
CA TYR A 26 -5.74 -6.64 8.01
C TYR A 26 -5.25 -5.20 8.12
N ARG A 27 -4.74 -4.81 9.29
CA ARG A 27 -4.12 -3.50 9.49
C ARG A 27 -2.89 -3.35 8.58
N PHE A 28 -2.79 -2.18 7.94
CA PHE A 28 -1.61 -1.77 7.20
C PHE A 28 -1.25 -0.32 7.51
N SER A 29 0.02 0.01 7.32
CA SER A 29 0.59 1.33 7.59
C SER A 29 0.68 2.17 6.32
N ILE A 30 0.98 1.55 5.19
CA ILE A 30 1.05 2.20 3.88
C ILE A 30 0.21 1.41 2.88
N TRP A 31 -0.56 2.12 2.07
CA TRP A 31 -1.26 1.57 0.91
C TRP A 31 -0.72 2.20 -0.37
N GLN A 32 -0.08 1.39 -1.22
CA GLN A 32 0.19 1.74 -2.62
C GLN A 32 -1.08 1.51 -3.44
N TYR A 33 -1.74 2.59 -3.83
CA TYR A 33 -3.05 2.53 -4.49
C TYR A 33 -2.97 2.69 -6.02
N SER A 34 -1.81 3.07 -6.54
CA SER A 34 -1.56 3.15 -7.98
C SER A 34 -0.08 2.93 -8.28
N ALA A 35 0.20 2.29 -9.42
CA ALA A 35 1.54 2.22 -10.01
C ALA A 35 1.71 3.13 -11.24
N LYS A 36 0.68 3.93 -11.55
CA LYS A 36 0.61 4.78 -12.76
C LYS A 36 0.24 6.21 -12.42
N GLY A 37 0.80 6.72 -11.32
CA GLY A 37 0.62 8.09 -10.89
C GLY A 37 1.50 9.09 -11.65
N THR A 38 1.13 10.36 -11.53
CA THR A 38 1.92 11.49 -11.99
C THR A 38 2.16 12.43 -10.81
N VAL A 39 3.41 12.85 -10.64
CA VAL A 39 3.82 13.82 -9.61
C VAL A 39 4.65 14.90 -10.27
N ASP A 40 4.33 16.16 -10.00
CA ASP A 40 5.04 17.31 -10.57
C ASP A 40 6.55 17.22 -10.28
N GLY A 41 7.36 17.39 -11.33
CA GLY A 41 8.81 17.24 -11.28
C GLY A 41 9.33 15.82 -11.57
N ILE A 42 8.45 14.83 -11.75
CA ILE A 42 8.83 13.48 -12.16
C ILE A 42 8.21 13.17 -13.54
N PRO A 43 9.02 12.97 -14.60
CA PRO A 43 8.52 12.84 -15.97
C PRO A 43 7.96 11.45 -16.31
N SER A 44 8.19 10.45 -15.47
CA SER A 44 7.72 9.07 -15.65
C SER A 44 6.54 8.74 -14.74
N GLU A 45 5.82 7.66 -15.04
CA GLU A 45 4.84 7.08 -14.12
C GLU A 45 5.52 6.71 -12.79
N VAL A 46 4.82 6.95 -11.68
CA VAL A 46 5.28 6.64 -10.32
C VAL A 46 4.21 5.93 -9.49
N ASP A 47 4.68 5.18 -8.50
CA ASP A 47 3.82 4.60 -7.49
C ASP A 47 3.27 5.67 -6.55
N LEU A 48 1.96 5.64 -6.29
CA LEU A 48 1.31 6.55 -5.34
C LEU A 48 0.89 5.79 -4.08
N ASN A 49 1.17 6.40 -2.93
CA ASN A 49 1.06 5.77 -1.63
C ASN A 49 0.31 6.68 -0.65
N PHE A 50 -0.58 6.08 0.15
CA PHE A 50 -1.14 6.71 1.34
C PHE A 50 -0.52 6.12 2.59
N TYR A 51 0.08 6.97 3.42
CA TYR A 51 0.52 6.62 4.77
C TYR A 51 -0.64 6.81 5.75
N ALA A 52 -1.16 5.70 6.28
CA ALA A 52 -2.33 5.67 7.15
C ALA A 52 -1.98 5.56 8.64
N ALA A 53 -0.71 5.36 8.99
CA ALA A 53 -0.32 5.25 10.40
C ALA A 53 -0.35 6.63 11.09
N LYS A 54 -1.51 6.95 11.68
CA LYS A 54 -1.61 7.84 12.84
C LYS A 54 -1.30 7.05 14.11
N ASN A 55 -0.47 7.68 14.96
CA ASN A 55 -0.06 7.34 16.33
C ASN A 55 -0.95 6.32 17.04
#